data_AF-A0A7S2L7J6-F1
#
_entry.id   AF-A0A7S2L7J6-F1
#
_cell.length_a   1.000
_cell.length_b   1.000
_cell.length_c   1.000
_cell.angle_alpha   90.00
_cell.angle_beta   90.00
_cell.angle_gamma   90.00
#
_symmetry.space_group_name_H-M   'P 1'
#
loop_
_entity.id
_entity.type
_entity.pdbx_description
1 polymer ?
#
loop_
_entity_poly.entity_id
_entity_poly.type
_entity_poly.pdbx_seq_one_letter_code
_entity_poly.pdbx_strand_id
1 'polypeptide(L)'
;VGVAADADADAGAGEDAGADASGEDTGGDPAARPNWNFFTTMLFVTVSACAVALLCLALGWPLLWHVVLASLLPLWFLWPSSFVLQYRAFGPLTHQPLLVPFTQQKLAGAYTDLAWNFFARCCLVAAMLCLPCVPTLHRFVHSYFRRSLLRAFYYDGKDVDLADFANCPWVPVLLFGTTLSEYMRPKDEAPHTVFVLTQFVMGCERTRFIPTPASLTLSTCMALSCAAIDGVVLTKMTAWWSRLSLALLNLSQGAWLRFPTRTSARRPLRGRFGDKFLRFRVFLCDAMPAMLLWFAIYTSMLMINENAVVPKSTSCQKFRVWFRVAGGLILVFLGVLSFIRHIPAVSGWLLASPLVRHIHMFLMSPHVAHEPPKYLYLADGGPMEDLGLVQLLRRRQRWILSVDCGDDPECRLLDLREALALARAEGLCSFYDWADPRRDLEVVLQEYIRSREPFLHLGVLYARRDEDEPERVGEIFHIRMRLLE
;
A
#
# COMPACT_ATOMS: atom_id res chain seq x y z
N VAL A 1 23.89 76.78 -32.49
CA VAL A 1 24.92 77.49 -31.71
C VAL A 1 25.39 76.48 -30.66
N GLY A 2 26.29 75.54 -31.00
CA GLY A 2 27.75 75.70 -30.97
C GLY A 2 28.22 75.56 -29.50
N VAL A 3 29.21 74.77 -29.08
CA VAL A 3 30.41 74.17 -29.70
C VAL A 3 30.96 73.14 -28.68
N ALA A 4 31.66 72.11 -29.19
CA ALA A 4 32.46 71.15 -28.43
C ALA A 4 33.82 71.75 -27.98
N ALA A 5 34.44 71.22 -26.92
CA ALA A 5 35.88 71.39 -26.71
C ALA A 5 36.46 70.20 -25.91
N ASP A 6 37.35 69.48 -26.59
CA ASP A 6 38.35 68.56 -26.05
C ASP A 6 39.42 69.30 -25.22
N ALA A 7 40.10 68.57 -24.33
CA ALA A 7 41.53 68.75 -24.06
C ALA A 7 42.13 67.48 -23.44
N ASP A 8 43.04 66.88 -24.19
CA ASP A 8 43.99 65.82 -23.85
C ASP A 8 45.19 66.33 -23.01
N ALA A 9 46.03 65.37 -22.60
CA ALA A 9 47.45 65.42 -22.17
C ALA A 9 47.71 65.44 -20.64
N ASP A 10 48.68 64.71 -20.08
CA ASP A 10 49.82 64.00 -20.67
C ASP A 10 50.43 62.97 -19.68
N ALA A 11 51.33 62.18 -20.26
CA ALA A 11 52.22 61.14 -19.77
C ALA A 11 52.99 61.41 -18.47
N GLY A 12 53.31 60.31 -17.79
CA GLY A 12 54.42 60.22 -16.84
C GLY A 12 54.91 58.78 -16.74
N ALA A 13 55.95 58.47 -17.51
CA ALA A 13 56.65 57.19 -17.57
C ALA A 13 57.65 57.02 -16.41
N GLY A 14 57.95 55.76 -16.07
CA GLY A 14 59.01 55.34 -15.15
C GLY A 14 59.24 53.83 -15.21
N GLU A 15 60.03 53.41 -16.21
CA GLU A 15 60.98 52.26 -16.19
C GLU A 15 61.87 52.34 -14.92
N ASP A 16 62.48 51.32 -14.32
CA ASP A 16 62.94 49.97 -14.69
C ASP A 16 63.33 49.24 -13.38
N ALA A 17 63.29 47.90 -13.36
CA ALA A 17 64.36 47.02 -12.85
C ALA A 17 63.85 45.60 -12.60
N GLY A 18 64.21 44.69 -13.51
CA GLY A 18 64.15 43.25 -13.28
C GLY A 18 65.30 42.77 -12.39
N ALA A 19 65.03 41.70 -11.64
CA ALA A 19 66.05 40.78 -11.16
C ALA A 19 65.40 39.38 -11.04
N ASP A 20 65.77 38.53 -11.99
CA ASP A 20 65.59 37.08 -11.93
C ASP A 20 66.30 36.49 -10.72
N ALA A 21 65.62 35.61 -9.98
CA ALA A 21 66.26 34.53 -9.23
C ALA A 21 65.30 33.34 -9.12
N SER A 22 65.71 32.28 -9.80
CA SER A 22 65.20 30.92 -9.87
C SER A 22 65.00 30.19 -8.53
N GLY A 23 64.01 29.29 -8.50
CA GLY A 23 63.79 28.25 -7.49
C GLY A 23 62.46 28.48 -6.76
N GLU A 24 61.46 27.61 -6.75
CA GLU A 24 61.50 26.14 -6.76
C GLU A 24 60.08 25.66 -7.13
N ASP A 25 59.97 24.88 -8.21
CA ASP A 25 58.78 24.13 -8.59
C ASP A 25 58.49 23.11 -7.48
N THR A 26 57.50 23.39 -6.63
CA THR A 26 56.81 22.35 -5.86
C THR A 26 55.48 22.08 -6.53
N GLY A 27 55.54 21.18 -7.50
CA GLY A 27 54.39 20.47 -8.06
C GLY A 27 53.65 19.73 -6.95
N GLY A 28 52.66 20.40 -6.37
CA GLY A 28 51.57 19.79 -5.64
C GLY A 28 50.36 19.73 -6.56
N ASP A 29 50.24 18.64 -7.32
CA ASP A 29 48.99 18.28 -7.99
C ASP A 29 47.88 18.35 -6.92
N PRO A 30 46.87 19.24 -7.03
CA PRO A 30 45.84 19.36 -6.01
C PRO A 30 45.07 18.06 -6.05
N ALA A 31 45.44 17.18 -5.11
CA ALA A 31 44.96 15.84 -4.88
C ALA A 31 43.62 15.60 -5.56
N ALA A 32 43.59 14.64 -6.48
CA ALA A 32 42.41 14.01 -7.01
C ALA A 32 41.52 13.58 -5.84
N ARG A 33 40.70 14.53 -5.35
CA ARG A 33 39.69 14.26 -4.34
C ARG A 33 38.77 13.26 -5.03
N PRO A 34 38.45 12.12 -4.38
CA PRO A 34 37.49 11.19 -4.95
C PRO A 34 36.21 11.98 -5.22
N ASN A 35 35.91 12.17 -6.49
CA ASN A 35 34.72 12.87 -6.95
C ASN A 35 33.55 11.94 -6.70
N TRP A 36 33.02 11.98 -5.48
CA TRP A 36 31.81 11.23 -5.12
C TRP A 36 30.65 11.82 -5.93
N ASN A 37 30.22 11.09 -6.96
CA ASN A 37 28.98 11.38 -7.67
C ASN A 37 27.79 11.08 -6.74
N PHE A 38 26.66 11.79 -6.86
CA PHE A 38 25.47 11.58 -6.04
C PHE A 38 25.07 10.11 -5.91
N PHE A 39 25.16 9.32 -6.99
CA PHE A 39 24.83 7.90 -6.92
C PHE A 39 25.76 7.15 -5.97
N THR A 40 27.06 7.50 -5.96
CA THR A 40 28.05 6.92 -5.04
C THR A 40 27.84 7.38 -3.60
N THR A 41 27.48 8.66 -3.37
CA THR A 41 27.15 9.16 -2.03
C THR A 41 25.86 8.55 -1.50
N MET A 42 24.82 8.43 -2.33
CA MET A 42 23.56 7.76 -1.98
C MET A 42 23.79 6.27 -1.71
N LEU A 43 24.53 5.59 -2.59
CA LEU A 43 24.86 4.19 -2.41
C LEU A 43 25.67 4.00 -1.12
N PHE A 44 26.63 4.89 -0.84
CA PHE A 44 27.41 4.85 0.38
C PHE A 44 26.57 5.09 1.64
N VAL A 45 25.72 6.12 1.66
CA VAL A 45 24.81 6.38 2.79
C VAL A 45 23.84 5.22 2.99
N THR A 46 23.31 4.66 1.90
CA THR A 46 22.38 3.52 1.95
C THR A 46 23.09 2.26 2.44
N VAL A 47 24.28 1.94 1.91
CA VAL A 47 25.09 0.78 2.34
C VAL A 47 25.54 0.94 3.78
N SER A 48 25.97 2.15 4.19
CA SER A 48 26.40 2.43 5.57
C SER A 48 25.23 2.32 6.54
N ALA A 49 24.07 2.87 6.19
CA ALA A 49 22.88 2.75 7.00
C ALA A 49 22.36 1.32 7.05
N CYS A 50 22.41 0.56 5.95
CA CYS A 50 22.11 -0.87 5.95
C CYS A 50 23.11 -1.68 6.81
N ALA A 51 24.40 -1.33 6.80
CA ALA A 51 25.40 -1.98 7.65
C ALA A 51 25.17 -1.68 9.13
N VAL A 52 24.86 -0.43 9.48
CA VAL A 52 24.46 -0.03 10.84
C VAL A 52 23.17 -0.75 11.25
N ALA A 53 22.21 -0.87 10.34
CA ALA A 53 20.98 -1.60 10.59
C ALA A 53 21.28 -3.09 10.87
N LEU A 54 22.08 -3.75 10.03
CA LEU A 54 22.50 -5.14 10.24
C LEU A 54 23.27 -5.33 11.56
N LEU A 55 24.10 -4.36 11.95
CA LEU A 55 24.78 -4.36 13.24
C LEU A 55 23.79 -4.23 14.41
N CYS A 56 22.78 -3.35 14.29
CA CYS A 56 21.72 -3.22 15.29
C CYS A 56 20.90 -4.50 15.42
N LEU A 57 20.65 -5.20 14.31
CA LEU A 57 20.00 -6.51 14.32
C LEU A 57 20.89 -7.55 15.03
N ALA A 58 22.18 -7.59 14.75
CA ALA A 58 23.14 -8.50 15.39
C ALA A 58 23.30 -8.23 16.90
N LEU A 59 23.15 -6.97 17.33
CA LEU A 59 23.21 -6.55 18.74
C LEU A 59 21.87 -6.72 19.48
N GLY A 60 20.83 -7.23 18.83
CA GLY A 60 19.52 -7.46 19.45
C GLY A 60 18.74 -6.17 19.72
N TRP A 61 18.94 -5.12 18.93
CA TRP A 61 18.21 -3.84 19.02
C TRP A 61 17.19 -3.68 17.88
N PRO A 62 16.06 -4.42 17.92
CA PRO A 62 15.09 -4.44 16.83
C PRO A 62 14.48 -3.06 16.60
N LEU A 63 14.28 -2.25 17.65
CA LEU A 63 13.72 -0.91 17.50
C LEU A 63 14.60 0.00 16.62
N LEU A 64 15.92 -0.03 16.83
CA LEU A 64 16.87 0.83 16.13
C LEU A 64 17.05 0.39 14.68
N TRP A 65 17.00 -0.91 14.42
CA TRP A 65 16.89 -1.50 13.07
C TRP A 65 15.69 -0.93 12.30
N HIS A 66 14.50 -0.98 12.89
CA HIS A 66 13.28 -0.50 12.24
C HIS A 66 13.34 1.02 11.98
N VAL A 67 13.90 1.79 12.91
CA VAL A 67 14.06 3.25 12.74
C VAL A 67 15.01 3.60 11.60
N VAL A 68 16.13 2.89 11.46
CA VAL A 68 17.11 3.13 10.38
C VAL A 68 16.50 2.80 9.01
N LEU A 69 15.80 1.67 8.88
CA LEU A 69 15.12 1.32 7.63
C LEU A 69 13.95 2.26 7.30
N ALA A 70 13.14 2.61 8.30
CA ALA A 70 11.99 3.48 8.12
C ALA A 70 12.39 4.92 7.77
N SER A 71 13.60 5.38 8.15
CA SER A 71 14.12 6.71 7.82
C SER A 71 14.83 6.76 6.47
N LEU A 72 15.51 5.67 6.07
CA LEU A 72 16.17 5.58 4.77
C LEU A 72 15.20 5.77 3.60
N LEU A 73 13.99 5.22 3.71
CA LEU A 73 13.07 5.14 2.59
C LEU A 73 12.41 6.49 2.24
N PRO A 74 11.95 7.31 3.21
CA PRO A 74 11.58 8.71 2.98
C PRO A 74 12.75 9.53 2.46
N LEU A 75 13.98 9.28 2.91
CA LEU A 75 15.17 9.99 2.41
C LEU A 75 15.39 9.72 0.92
N TRP A 76 15.18 8.50 0.44
CA TRP A 76 15.23 8.14 -0.99
C TRP A 76 14.23 8.91 -1.86
N PHE A 77 13.10 9.36 -1.29
CA PHE A 77 12.12 10.19 -2.00
C PHE A 77 12.36 11.69 -1.81
N LEU A 78 12.63 12.13 -0.58
CA LEU A 78 12.81 13.54 -0.22
C LEU A 78 14.06 14.13 -0.85
N TRP A 79 15.12 13.34 -1.03
CA TRP A 79 16.40 13.86 -1.50
C TRP A 79 16.38 14.16 -3.01
N PRO A 80 15.94 13.27 -3.92
CA PRO A 80 15.82 13.62 -5.34
C PRO A 80 14.82 14.77 -5.57
N SER A 81 13.72 14.79 -4.82
CA SER A 81 12.72 15.85 -4.93
C SER A 81 13.22 17.20 -4.41
N SER A 82 14.01 17.22 -3.33
CA SER A 82 14.66 18.45 -2.86
C SER A 82 15.67 19.00 -3.87
N PHE A 83 16.39 18.14 -4.61
CA PHE A 83 17.27 18.59 -5.69
C PHE A 83 16.52 19.21 -6.85
N VAL A 84 15.43 18.59 -7.30
CA VAL A 84 14.57 19.17 -8.35
C VAL A 84 13.99 20.51 -7.89
N LEU A 85 13.61 20.62 -6.62
CA LEU A 85 13.11 21.86 -6.03
C LEU A 85 14.21 22.93 -5.93
N GLN A 86 15.40 22.57 -5.47
CA GLN A 86 16.58 23.44 -5.40
C GLN A 86 16.98 23.93 -6.79
N TYR A 87 16.98 23.05 -7.79
CA TYR A 87 17.24 23.41 -9.18
C TYR A 87 16.24 24.46 -9.68
N ARG A 88 14.95 24.32 -9.35
CA ARG A 88 13.95 25.33 -9.74
C ARG A 88 14.07 26.65 -8.96
N ALA A 89 14.32 26.58 -7.66
CA ALA A 89 14.33 27.73 -6.77
C ALA A 89 15.63 28.55 -6.91
N PHE A 90 16.78 27.88 -6.95
CA PHE A 90 18.10 28.50 -6.99
C PHE A 90 18.75 28.47 -8.38
N GLY A 91 18.30 27.61 -9.30
CA GLY A 91 18.85 27.55 -10.66
C GLY A 91 18.86 28.89 -11.40
N PRO A 92 17.82 29.75 -11.31
CA PRO A 92 17.87 31.09 -11.90
C PRO A 92 19.00 31.98 -11.37
N LEU A 93 19.45 31.74 -10.12
CA LEU A 93 20.50 32.53 -9.45
C LEU A 93 21.88 31.92 -9.66
N THR A 94 21.97 30.58 -9.65
CA THR A 94 23.25 29.86 -9.64
C THR A 94 23.66 29.35 -11.01
N HIS A 95 22.76 29.40 -12.01
CA HIS A 95 22.95 28.83 -13.35
C HIS A 95 23.41 27.37 -13.36
N GLN A 96 23.15 26.63 -12.27
CA GLN A 96 23.58 25.25 -12.14
C GLN A 96 22.92 24.38 -13.22
N PRO A 97 23.64 23.41 -13.80
CA PRO A 97 23.06 22.49 -14.77
C PRO A 97 22.15 21.45 -14.11
N LEU A 98 21.13 20.99 -14.85
CA LEU A 98 20.19 19.96 -14.36
C LEU A 98 20.96 18.64 -14.21
N LEU A 99 20.80 17.95 -13.06
CA LEU A 99 21.45 16.67 -12.75
C LEU A 99 22.99 16.69 -12.55
N VAL A 100 23.63 17.86 -12.38
CA VAL A 100 25.06 17.91 -11.99
C VAL A 100 25.39 17.07 -10.76
N PRO A 101 24.56 17.03 -9.72
CA PRO A 101 24.83 16.13 -8.59
C PRO A 101 24.88 14.66 -9.04
N PHE A 102 23.99 14.24 -9.94
CA PHE A 102 23.75 12.85 -10.34
C PHE A 102 24.87 12.22 -11.16
N THR A 103 25.39 12.95 -12.15
CA THR A 103 26.28 12.34 -13.16
C THR A 103 27.64 13.00 -13.25
N GLN A 104 27.86 14.15 -12.59
CA GLN A 104 29.03 15.05 -12.75
C GLN A 104 29.36 15.48 -14.19
N GLN A 105 28.71 14.88 -15.19
CA GLN A 105 28.69 15.35 -16.56
C GLN A 105 27.67 16.49 -16.67
N LYS A 106 28.03 17.52 -17.44
CA LYS A 106 27.12 18.57 -17.90
C LYS A 106 26.15 18.00 -18.95
N LEU A 107 25.35 17.01 -18.56
CA LEU A 107 24.47 16.28 -19.48
C LEU A 107 23.33 17.17 -20.00
N ALA A 108 22.96 18.19 -19.23
CA ALA A 108 22.06 19.27 -19.62
C ALA A 108 22.73 20.58 -19.20
N GLY A 109 22.75 21.59 -20.07
CA GLY A 109 23.43 22.87 -19.84
C GLY A 109 22.92 23.66 -18.63
N ALA A 110 23.47 24.86 -18.44
CA ALA A 110 23.08 25.80 -17.38
C ALA A 110 21.55 25.96 -17.27
N TYR A 111 21.06 26.29 -16.07
CA TYR A 111 19.64 26.55 -15.86
C TYR A 111 19.10 27.52 -16.92
N THR A 112 18.07 27.07 -17.63
CA THR A 112 17.26 27.90 -18.52
C THR A 112 15.80 27.59 -18.23
N ASP A 113 14.94 28.60 -18.30
CA ASP A 113 13.49 28.40 -18.16
C ASP A 113 12.96 27.41 -19.20
N LEU A 114 13.61 27.36 -20.38
CA LEU A 114 13.33 26.39 -21.43
C LEU A 114 13.61 24.95 -20.97
N ALA A 115 14.77 24.69 -20.34
CA ALA A 115 15.13 23.35 -19.85
C ALA A 115 14.20 22.90 -18.71
N TRP A 116 13.87 23.80 -17.77
CA TRP A 116 12.90 23.50 -16.72
C TRP A 116 11.52 23.18 -17.32
N ASN A 117 11.04 24.01 -18.25
CA ASN A 117 9.76 23.77 -18.89
C ASN A 117 9.70 22.44 -19.63
N PHE A 118 10.77 22.13 -20.38
CA PHE A 118 10.88 20.86 -21.08
C PHE A 118 10.80 19.69 -20.10
N PHE A 119 11.60 19.73 -19.02
CA PHE A 119 11.58 18.71 -17.97
C PHE A 119 10.18 18.56 -17.33
N ALA A 120 9.60 19.65 -16.84
CA ALA A 120 8.29 19.64 -16.20
C ALA A 120 7.19 19.13 -17.15
N ARG A 121 7.23 19.53 -18.43
CA ARG A 121 6.34 19.04 -19.48
C ARG A 121 6.49 17.55 -19.72
N CYS A 122 7.73 17.06 -19.86
CA CYS A 122 8.01 15.63 -20.01
C CYS A 122 7.48 14.83 -18.81
N CYS A 123 7.70 15.30 -17.58
CA CYS A 123 7.20 14.66 -16.37
C CYS A 123 5.65 14.64 -16.31
N LEU A 124 4.98 15.75 -16.63
CA LEU A 124 3.52 15.82 -16.63
C LEU A 124 2.90 14.96 -17.74
N VAL A 125 3.48 14.96 -18.94
CA VAL A 125 3.05 14.09 -20.04
C VAL A 125 3.26 12.62 -19.69
N ALA A 126 4.42 12.26 -19.12
CA ALA A 126 4.67 10.91 -18.64
C ALA A 126 3.65 10.51 -17.56
N ALA A 127 3.35 11.39 -16.59
CA ALA A 127 2.34 11.13 -15.57
C ALA A 127 0.95 10.88 -16.19
N MET A 128 0.55 11.68 -17.19
CA MET A 128 -0.71 11.49 -17.93
C MET A 128 -0.74 10.15 -18.68
N LEU A 129 0.35 9.78 -19.36
CA LEU A 129 0.46 8.50 -20.08
C LEU A 129 0.46 7.29 -19.14
N CYS A 130 0.96 7.46 -17.91
CA CYS A 130 0.98 6.41 -16.89
C CYS A 130 -0.35 6.22 -16.16
N LEU A 131 -1.31 7.16 -16.24
CA LEU A 131 -2.60 7.08 -15.53
C LEU A 131 -3.35 5.75 -15.73
N PRO A 132 -3.44 5.16 -16.94
CA PRO A 132 -4.10 3.86 -17.13
C PRO A 132 -3.36 2.70 -16.44
N CYS A 133 -2.05 2.84 -16.21
CA CYS A 133 -1.20 1.82 -15.58
C CYS A 133 -1.18 1.90 -14.06
N VAL A 134 -1.62 3.02 -13.47
CA VAL A 134 -1.64 3.25 -12.01
C VAL A 134 -2.31 2.11 -11.23
N PRO A 135 -3.48 1.55 -11.62
CA PRO A 135 -4.09 0.45 -10.89
C PRO A 135 -3.20 -0.80 -10.83
N THR A 136 -2.41 -1.04 -11.88
CA THR A 136 -1.48 -2.18 -11.98
C THR A 136 -0.23 -1.92 -11.15
N LEU A 137 0.32 -0.71 -11.22
CA LEU A 137 1.49 -0.31 -10.46
C LEU A 137 1.21 -0.40 -8.95
N HIS A 138 0.05 0.06 -8.49
CA HIS A 138 -0.30 -0.03 -7.07
C HIS A 138 -0.52 -1.46 -6.56
N ARG A 139 -0.85 -2.40 -7.46
CA ARG A 139 -1.02 -3.81 -7.12
C ARG A 139 0.26 -4.60 -7.32
N PHE A 140 1.41 -3.95 -7.48
CA PHE A 140 2.66 -4.63 -7.81
C PHE A 140 3.03 -5.68 -6.75
N VAL A 141 3.08 -5.30 -5.47
CA VAL A 141 3.45 -6.20 -4.37
C VAL A 141 2.47 -7.36 -4.26
N HIS A 142 1.17 -7.06 -4.26
CA HIS A 142 0.12 -8.09 -4.29
C HIS A 142 0.27 -9.04 -5.49
N SER A 143 0.51 -8.51 -6.69
CA SER A 143 0.66 -9.31 -7.91
C SER A 143 1.92 -10.15 -7.91
N TYR A 144 3.02 -9.63 -7.35
CA TYR A 144 4.25 -10.37 -7.13
C TYR A 144 4.00 -11.55 -6.19
N PHE A 145 3.41 -11.29 -5.03
CA PHE A 145 3.14 -12.33 -4.03
C PHE A 145 2.21 -13.42 -4.58
N ARG A 146 1.11 -13.02 -5.25
CA ARG A 146 0.21 -13.94 -5.95
C ARG A 146 0.94 -14.79 -6.99
N ARG A 147 1.83 -14.21 -7.80
CA ARG A 147 2.62 -14.95 -8.80
C ARG A 147 3.59 -15.94 -8.14
N SER A 148 4.19 -15.57 -7.02
CA SER A 148 5.06 -16.47 -6.25
C SER A 148 4.29 -17.67 -5.72
N LEU A 149 3.11 -17.45 -5.13
CA LEU A 149 2.21 -18.52 -4.69
C LEU A 149 1.79 -19.45 -5.83
N LEU A 150 1.43 -18.87 -6.99
CA LEU A 150 1.09 -19.65 -8.18
C LEU A 150 2.23 -20.57 -8.59
N ARG A 151 3.45 -20.06 -8.68
CA ARG A 151 4.62 -20.86 -9.09
C ARG A 151 4.97 -21.95 -8.07
N ALA A 152 4.78 -21.68 -6.79
CA ALA A 152 5.17 -22.60 -5.71
C ALA A 152 4.15 -23.73 -5.49
N PHE A 153 2.86 -23.41 -5.52
CA PHE A 153 1.81 -24.32 -5.03
C PHE A 153 0.84 -24.81 -6.10
N TYR A 154 0.79 -24.17 -7.28
CA TYR A 154 -0.19 -24.51 -8.31
C TYR A 154 0.44 -25.38 -9.39
N TYR A 155 -0.31 -26.40 -9.82
CA TYR A 155 0.09 -27.23 -10.95
C TYR A 155 0.29 -26.38 -12.21
N ASP A 156 1.47 -26.49 -12.83
CA ASP A 156 1.94 -25.65 -13.95
C ASP A 156 1.92 -24.13 -13.70
N GLY A 157 1.76 -23.67 -12.45
CA GLY A 157 1.55 -22.25 -12.14
C GLY A 157 0.26 -21.67 -12.72
N LYS A 158 -0.73 -22.49 -13.07
CA LYS A 158 -2.01 -22.07 -13.63
C LYS A 158 -2.99 -21.73 -12.52
N ASP A 159 -3.54 -20.52 -12.56
CA ASP A 159 -4.56 -20.07 -11.63
C ASP A 159 -5.94 -20.65 -11.97
N VAL A 160 -6.81 -20.76 -10.96
CA VAL A 160 -8.16 -21.33 -11.08
C VAL A 160 -9.16 -20.38 -10.42
N ASP A 161 -10.34 -20.24 -11.03
CA ASP A 161 -11.43 -19.45 -10.45
C ASP A 161 -11.98 -20.17 -9.21
N LEU A 162 -12.10 -19.47 -8.09
CA LEU A 162 -12.52 -20.08 -6.82
C LEU A 162 -13.93 -20.70 -6.91
N ALA A 163 -14.81 -20.07 -7.70
CA ALA A 163 -16.17 -20.54 -7.92
C ALA A 163 -16.26 -21.87 -8.71
N ASP A 164 -15.24 -22.21 -9.51
CA ASP A 164 -15.24 -23.46 -10.27
C ASP A 164 -15.12 -24.68 -9.33
N PHE A 165 -14.51 -24.51 -8.15
CA PHE A 165 -14.42 -25.57 -7.12
C PHE A 165 -15.76 -25.87 -6.44
N ALA A 166 -16.76 -24.99 -6.54
CA ALA A 166 -18.08 -25.23 -5.93
C ALA A 166 -18.78 -26.47 -6.47
N ASN A 167 -18.45 -26.88 -7.70
CA ASN A 167 -19.04 -28.07 -8.34
C ASN A 167 -18.13 -29.30 -8.26
N CYS A 168 -16.95 -29.20 -7.66
CA CYS A 168 -16.01 -30.31 -7.57
C CYS A 168 -16.24 -31.10 -6.28
N PRO A 169 -16.72 -32.35 -6.33
CA PRO A 169 -17.04 -33.12 -5.12
C PRO A 169 -15.79 -33.52 -4.32
N TRP A 170 -14.63 -33.51 -4.94
CA TRP A 170 -13.35 -33.90 -4.34
C TRP A 170 -12.67 -32.77 -3.58
N VAL A 171 -13.12 -31.53 -3.77
CA VAL A 171 -12.50 -30.36 -3.16
C VAL A 171 -13.28 -29.99 -1.90
N PRO A 172 -12.62 -29.92 -0.73
CA PRO A 172 -13.30 -29.51 0.49
C PRO A 172 -13.81 -28.07 0.37
N VAL A 173 -14.61 -27.64 1.34
CA VAL A 173 -14.98 -26.23 1.42
C VAL A 173 -13.74 -25.42 1.78
N LEU A 174 -13.19 -24.72 0.81
CA LEU A 174 -12.09 -23.80 0.99
C LEU A 174 -12.61 -22.57 1.72
N LEU A 175 -11.92 -22.19 2.79
CA LEU A 175 -12.26 -21.06 3.63
C LEU A 175 -11.01 -20.21 3.84
N PHE A 176 -11.07 -18.95 3.38
CA PHE A 176 -10.00 -17.98 3.58
C PHE A 176 -10.49 -16.87 4.50
N GLY A 177 -9.76 -16.66 5.60
CA GLY A 177 -9.91 -15.52 6.49
C GLY A 177 -9.23 -14.30 5.89
N THR A 178 -9.95 -13.18 5.83
CA THR A 178 -9.42 -11.87 5.45
C THR A 178 -10.00 -10.83 6.38
N THR A 179 -9.39 -9.66 6.46
CA THR A 179 -9.95 -8.51 7.17
C THR A 179 -10.49 -7.51 6.15
N LEU A 180 -11.76 -7.15 6.30
CA LEU A 180 -12.34 -6.02 5.61
C LEU A 180 -11.92 -4.74 6.34
N SER A 181 -11.31 -3.83 5.61
CA SER A 181 -10.92 -2.50 6.09
C SER A 181 -11.58 -1.40 5.27
N GLU A 182 -11.59 -0.18 5.79
CA GLU A 182 -12.07 1.03 5.11
C GLU A 182 -13.58 1.06 4.78
N TYR A 183 -14.38 0.17 5.37
CA TYR A 183 -15.84 0.18 5.28
C TYR A 183 -16.51 -0.14 6.63
N MET A 184 -17.45 0.71 7.03
CA MET A 184 -18.27 0.53 8.24
C MET A 184 -19.72 0.93 7.99
N ARG A 185 -20.65 0.29 8.70
CA ARG A 185 -22.01 0.79 8.85
C ARG A 185 -22.04 1.87 9.93
N PRO A 186 -23.01 2.79 9.91
CA PRO A 186 -23.12 3.85 10.93
C PRO A 186 -23.24 3.35 12.39
N LYS A 187 -23.54 2.07 12.61
CA LYS A 187 -23.68 1.45 13.94
C LYS A 187 -22.43 0.70 14.40
N ASP A 188 -21.44 0.53 13.53
CA ASP A 188 -20.27 -0.30 13.84
C ASP A 188 -19.24 0.52 14.64
N GLU A 189 -18.63 -0.09 15.64
CA GLU A 189 -17.64 0.58 16.51
C GLU A 189 -16.23 0.62 15.90
N ALA A 190 -15.88 -0.38 15.08
CA ALA A 190 -14.54 -0.53 14.51
C ALA A 190 -14.55 -0.51 12.96
N PRO A 191 -13.55 0.11 12.30
CA PRO A 191 -13.46 0.16 10.84
C PRO A 191 -13.07 -1.16 10.18
N HIS A 192 -12.69 -2.17 10.97
CA HIS A 192 -12.25 -3.48 10.51
C HIS A 192 -13.18 -4.60 11.01
N THR A 193 -13.31 -5.66 10.22
CA THR A 193 -14.05 -6.87 10.60
C THR A 193 -13.58 -8.09 9.81
N VAL A 194 -13.82 -9.28 10.34
CA VAL A 194 -13.53 -10.54 9.64
C VAL A 194 -14.40 -10.65 8.38
N PHE A 195 -13.77 -10.94 7.27
CA PHE A 195 -14.36 -11.16 5.96
C PHE A 195 -13.95 -12.53 5.44
N VAL A 196 -14.94 -13.32 5.01
CA VAL A 196 -14.72 -14.72 4.63
C VAL A 196 -14.83 -14.86 3.13
N LEU A 197 -13.91 -15.61 2.54
CA LEU A 197 -13.97 -16.02 1.13
C LEU A 197 -14.09 -17.53 1.06
N THR A 198 -15.08 -18.03 0.32
CA THR A 198 -15.26 -19.47 0.05
C THR A 198 -15.64 -19.68 -1.42
N GLN A 199 -15.67 -20.93 -1.90
CA GLN A 199 -16.17 -21.23 -3.24
C GLN A 199 -17.66 -20.91 -3.46
N PHE A 200 -18.46 -20.84 -2.39
CA PHE A 200 -19.90 -20.61 -2.48
C PHE A 200 -20.26 -19.15 -2.26
N VAL A 201 -19.69 -18.56 -1.21
CA VAL A 201 -20.01 -17.22 -0.74
C VAL A 201 -18.77 -16.43 -0.35
N MET A 202 -18.85 -15.11 -0.51
CA MET A 202 -17.92 -14.16 0.07
C MET A 202 -18.68 -13.09 0.85
N GLY A 203 -18.12 -12.60 1.95
CA GLY A 203 -18.75 -11.55 2.73
C GLY A 203 -18.45 -11.58 4.22
N CYS A 204 -19.15 -10.70 4.92
CA CYS A 204 -19.26 -10.65 6.36
C CYS A 204 -20.65 -10.14 6.74
N GLU A 205 -20.97 -10.06 8.03
CA GLU A 205 -22.24 -9.53 8.49
C GLU A 205 -22.51 -8.10 7.98
N ARG A 206 -21.46 -7.27 7.90
CA ARG A 206 -21.54 -5.87 7.42
C ARG A 206 -21.85 -5.73 5.93
N THR A 207 -21.32 -6.64 5.12
CA THR A 207 -21.53 -6.60 3.66
C THR A 207 -22.71 -7.46 3.22
N ARG A 208 -23.18 -8.34 4.12
CA ARG A 208 -24.00 -9.51 3.84
C ARG A 208 -23.26 -10.47 2.91
N PHE A 209 -23.48 -11.76 3.12
CA PHE A 209 -22.88 -12.78 2.27
C PHE A 209 -23.53 -12.75 0.88
N ILE A 210 -22.67 -12.75 -0.14
CA ILE A 210 -23.06 -12.82 -1.54
C ILE A 210 -22.41 -14.03 -2.21
N PRO A 211 -22.94 -14.53 -3.33
CA PRO A 211 -22.29 -15.58 -4.09
C PRO A 211 -20.91 -15.16 -4.58
N THR A 212 -19.94 -16.08 -4.50
CA THR A 212 -18.57 -15.82 -4.95
C THR A 212 -18.54 -15.53 -6.46
N PRO A 213 -17.96 -14.41 -6.89
CA PRO A 213 -17.92 -14.05 -8.31
C PRO A 213 -16.90 -14.92 -9.05
N ALA A 214 -17.21 -15.28 -10.30
CA ALA A 214 -16.31 -16.06 -11.16
C ALA A 214 -14.98 -15.36 -11.45
N SER A 215 -14.86 -14.04 -11.22
CA SER A 215 -13.60 -13.32 -11.40
C SER A 215 -12.61 -13.47 -10.23
N LEU A 216 -13.04 -14.04 -9.10
CA LEU A 216 -12.20 -14.20 -7.92
C LEU A 216 -11.42 -15.52 -8.04
N THR A 217 -10.10 -15.42 -8.15
CA THR A 217 -9.24 -16.59 -8.30
C THR A 217 -8.70 -17.10 -6.97
N LEU A 218 -8.40 -18.39 -6.90
CA LEU A 218 -7.87 -19.03 -5.70
C LEU A 218 -6.57 -18.36 -5.23
N SER A 219 -5.67 -18.02 -6.16
CA SER A 219 -4.40 -17.38 -5.77
C SER A 219 -4.59 -15.95 -5.26
N THR A 220 -5.65 -15.26 -5.69
CA THR A 220 -6.00 -13.95 -5.13
C THR A 220 -6.50 -14.09 -3.70
N CYS A 221 -7.32 -15.11 -3.40
CA CYS A 221 -7.78 -15.40 -2.05
C CYS A 221 -6.63 -15.75 -1.11
N MET A 222 -5.72 -16.64 -1.54
CA MET A 222 -4.53 -16.99 -0.78
C MET A 222 -3.61 -15.78 -0.57
N ALA A 223 -3.41 -14.95 -1.59
CA ALA A 223 -2.57 -13.75 -1.45
C ALA A 223 -3.18 -12.72 -0.50
N LEU A 224 -4.51 -12.58 -0.49
CA LEU A 224 -5.22 -11.69 0.43
C LEU A 224 -5.17 -12.18 1.87
N SER A 225 -5.34 -13.49 2.10
CA SER A 225 -5.28 -14.08 3.44
C SER A 225 -3.88 -14.06 4.05
N CYS A 226 -2.84 -13.68 3.30
CA CYS A 226 -1.47 -13.57 3.80
C CYS A 226 -0.91 -12.14 3.62
N ALA A 227 -1.77 -11.14 3.40
CA ALA A 227 -1.40 -9.73 3.24
C ALA A 227 -1.09 -9.06 4.60
N ALA A 228 -0.16 -9.64 5.36
CA ALA A 228 0.08 -9.37 6.76
C ALA A 228 0.45 -7.91 7.06
N ILE A 229 1.22 -7.27 6.17
CA ILE A 229 1.64 -5.87 6.35
C ILE A 229 0.40 -4.97 6.47
N ASP A 230 -0.53 -5.08 5.52
CA ASP A 230 -1.77 -4.31 5.51
C ASP A 230 -2.70 -4.71 6.65
N GLY A 231 -2.76 -6.00 6.96
CA GLY A 231 -3.50 -6.50 8.11
C GLY A 231 -3.08 -5.76 9.37
N VAL A 232 -1.79 -5.81 9.73
CA VAL A 232 -1.26 -5.19 10.95
C VAL A 232 -1.34 -3.66 10.91
N VAL A 233 -0.93 -3.03 9.80
CA VAL A 233 -0.92 -1.56 9.68
C VAL A 233 -2.32 -0.96 9.73
N LEU A 234 -3.33 -1.61 9.14
CA LEU A 234 -4.69 -1.05 9.10
C LEU A 234 -5.52 -1.40 10.33
N THR A 235 -5.17 -2.46 11.07
CA THR A 235 -5.90 -2.90 12.27
C THR A 235 -5.25 -2.44 13.57
N LYS A 236 -3.93 -2.65 13.74
CA LYS A 236 -3.21 -2.44 15.00
C LYS A 236 -2.50 -1.08 15.07
N MET A 237 -2.11 -0.49 13.93
CA MET A 237 -1.43 0.81 13.92
C MET A 237 -2.41 1.98 13.74
N THR A 238 -2.41 2.90 14.69
CA THR A 238 -3.26 4.12 14.67
C THR A 238 -2.51 5.36 14.15
N ALA A 239 -1.21 5.26 13.91
CA ALA A 239 -0.41 6.39 13.45
C ALA A 239 -0.59 6.66 11.95
N TRP A 240 -1.03 7.86 11.59
CA TRP A 240 -1.25 8.26 10.19
C TRP A 240 -0.01 8.11 9.30
N TRP A 241 1.19 8.31 9.86
CA TRP A 241 2.46 8.13 9.17
C TRP A 241 2.70 6.69 8.69
N SER A 242 2.16 5.67 9.37
CA SER A 242 2.30 4.27 8.95
C SER A 242 1.56 4.01 7.63
N ARG A 243 0.33 4.55 7.51
CA ARG A 243 -0.46 4.48 6.28
C ARG A 243 0.12 5.34 5.17
N LEU A 244 0.67 6.52 5.51
CA LEU A 244 1.40 7.34 4.55
C LEU A 244 2.58 6.57 3.95
N SER A 245 3.40 5.96 4.79
CA SER A 245 4.55 5.17 4.36
C SER A 245 4.10 4.00 3.49
N LEU A 246 3.07 3.25 3.91
CA LEU A 246 2.51 2.14 3.11
C LEU A 246 2.10 2.61 1.69
N ALA A 247 1.45 3.77 1.59
CA ALA A 247 0.98 4.33 0.33
C ALA A 247 2.10 4.90 -0.54
N LEU A 248 3.02 5.69 0.04
CA LEU A 248 4.15 6.30 -0.69
C LEU A 248 5.11 5.25 -1.25
N LEU A 249 5.33 4.19 -0.48
CA LEU A 249 6.29 3.13 -0.80
C LEU A 249 5.65 2.01 -1.61
N ASN A 250 4.33 2.08 -1.78
CA ASN A 250 3.55 1.09 -2.49
C ASN A 250 3.77 -0.34 -1.95
N LEU A 251 3.87 -0.46 -0.62
CA LEU A 251 4.10 -1.72 0.08
C LEU A 251 2.80 -2.48 0.40
N SER A 252 1.67 -2.02 -0.13
CA SER A 252 0.36 -2.65 0.06
C SER A 252 0.31 -4.04 -0.57
N GLN A 253 0.22 -5.05 0.27
CA GLN A 253 -0.06 -6.45 -0.04
C GLN A 253 -1.58 -6.71 -0.16
N GLY A 254 -2.39 -5.90 0.51
CA GLY A 254 -3.85 -5.94 0.41
C GLY A 254 -4.34 -5.61 -1.00
N ALA A 255 -5.62 -5.87 -1.27
CA ALA A 255 -6.19 -5.52 -2.56
C ALA A 255 -7.63 -5.04 -2.46
N TRP A 256 -7.93 -4.09 -3.35
CA TRP A 256 -9.29 -3.66 -3.60
C TRP A 256 -10.03 -4.67 -4.48
N LEU A 257 -10.95 -5.41 -3.87
CA LEU A 257 -11.86 -6.31 -4.58
C LEU A 257 -13.12 -5.58 -5.01
N ARG A 258 -13.57 -5.88 -6.22
CA ARG A 258 -14.87 -5.41 -6.71
C ARG A 258 -15.97 -6.24 -6.05
N PHE A 259 -16.82 -5.60 -5.26
CA PHE A 259 -17.96 -6.22 -4.63
C PHE A 259 -19.20 -5.98 -5.51
N PRO A 260 -19.83 -7.04 -6.06
CA PRO A 260 -21.00 -6.88 -6.90
C PRO A 260 -22.17 -6.36 -6.05
N THR A 261 -22.67 -5.18 -6.39
CA THR A 261 -23.92 -4.66 -5.80
C THR A 261 -25.12 -5.45 -6.33
N ARG A 262 -26.20 -5.49 -5.54
CA ARG A 262 -27.39 -6.35 -5.72
C ARG A 262 -28.04 -6.25 -7.12
N THR A 263 -27.84 -5.14 -7.83
CA THR A 263 -28.34 -4.89 -9.19
C THR A 263 -27.48 -5.50 -10.32
N SER A 264 -26.23 -5.87 -10.04
CA SER A 264 -25.26 -6.42 -11.01
C SER A 264 -25.12 -7.95 -10.96
N ALA A 265 -25.85 -8.63 -10.07
CA ALA A 265 -25.76 -10.08 -9.86
C ALA A 265 -26.34 -10.95 -11.00
N ARG A 266 -26.78 -10.35 -12.12
CA ARG A 266 -27.17 -11.12 -13.31
C ARG A 266 -25.92 -11.69 -13.96
N ARG A 267 -25.76 -13.01 -13.88
CA ARG A 267 -24.71 -13.78 -14.58
C ARG A 267 -24.68 -13.35 -16.06
N PRO A 268 -23.58 -12.78 -16.58
CA PRO A 268 -23.42 -12.66 -18.01
C PRO A 268 -23.31 -14.06 -18.61
N LEU A 269 -23.99 -14.30 -19.74
CA LEU A 269 -23.85 -15.54 -20.50
C LEU A 269 -22.38 -15.71 -20.90
N ARG A 270 -21.80 -16.83 -20.46
CA ARG A 270 -20.38 -17.18 -20.61
C ARG A 270 -20.06 -17.35 -22.10
N GLY A 271 -19.30 -16.42 -22.66
CA GLY A 271 -18.76 -16.49 -24.02
C GLY A 271 -17.25 -16.21 -23.99
N ARG A 272 -16.44 -17.12 -24.53
CA ARG A 272 -14.96 -17.11 -24.42
C ARG A 272 -14.30 -15.81 -24.91
N PHE A 273 -14.92 -15.13 -25.88
CA PHE A 273 -14.50 -13.81 -26.38
C PHE A 273 -15.18 -12.64 -25.64
N GLY A 274 -16.41 -12.83 -25.15
CA GLY A 274 -17.17 -11.81 -24.42
C GLY A 274 -16.56 -11.45 -23.07
N ASP A 275 -16.00 -12.43 -22.36
CA ASP A 275 -15.50 -12.23 -20.99
C ASP A 275 -14.23 -11.36 -20.91
N LYS A 276 -13.35 -11.42 -21.92
CA LYS A 276 -12.16 -10.55 -21.96
C LYS A 276 -12.55 -9.11 -22.26
N PHE A 277 -13.44 -8.91 -23.24
CA PHE A 277 -13.94 -7.59 -23.59
C PHE A 277 -14.76 -6.96 -22.46
N LEU A 278 -15.61 -7.74 -21.79
CA LEU A 278 -16.36 -7.29 -20.62
C LEU A 278 -15.43 -6.88 -19.47
N ARG A 279 -14.39 -7.67 -19.19
CA ARG A 279 -13.36 -7.31 -18.20
C ARG A 279 -12.63 -6.03 -18.55
N PHE A 280 -12.26 -5.85 -19.81
CA PHE A 280 -11.63 -4.61 -20.29
C PHE A 280 -12.56 -3.40 -20.17
N ARG A 281 -13.85 -3.54 -20.52
CA ARG A 281 -14.85 -2.47 -20.34
C ARG A 281 -15.04 -2.11 -18.88
N VAL A 282 -15.14 -3.11 -18.00
CA VAL A 282 -15.26 -2.89 -16.56
C VAL A 282 -14.04 -2.15 -16.02
N PHE A 283 -12.83 -2.59 -16.41
CA PHE A 283 -11.58 -1.92 -16.07
C PHE A 283 -11.59 -0.46 -16.53
N LEU A 284 -11.96 -0.20 -17.78
CA LEU A 284 -12.00 1.16 -18.33
C LEU A 284 -13.00 2.04 -17.61
N CYS A 285 -14.21 1.53 -17.33
CA CYS A 285 -15.24 2.26 -16.58
C CYS A 285 -14.80 2.58 -15.15
N ASP A 286 -14.04 1.70 -14.51
CA ASP A 286 -13.55 1.91 -13.15
C ASP A 286 -12.31 2.82 -13.10
N ALA A 287 -11.51 2.82 -14.16
CA ALA A 287 -10.37 3.72 -14.33
C ALA A 287 -10.80 5.12 -14.78
N MET A 288 -11.95 5.26 -15.46
CA MET A 288 -12.42 6.53 -16.04
C MET A 288 -12.48 7.71 -15.05
N PRO A 289 -13.00 7.58 -13.81
CA PRO A 289 -12.99 8.69 -12.85
C PRO A 289 -11.58 9.17 -12.53
N ALA A 290 -10.64 8.22 -12.38
CA ALA A 290 -9.23 8.54 -12.16
C ALA A 290 -8.64 9.24 -13.39
N MET A 291 -8.82 8.65 -14.57
CA MET A 291 -8.26 9.19 -15.80
C MET A 291 -8.79 10.60 -16.08
N LEU A 292 -10.11 10.84 -16.03
CA LEU A 292 -10.68 12.15 -16.34
C LEU A 292 -10.25 13.21 -15.32
N LEU A 293 -10.34 12.92 -14.02
CA LEU A 293 -10.00 13.89 -12.98
C LEU A 293 -8.52 14.23 -12.99
N TRP A 294 -7.64 13.22 -12.99
CA TRP A 294 -6.20 13.44 -12.94
C TRP A 294 -5.65 13.98 -14.26
N PHE A 295 -6.23 13.58 -15.40
CA PHE A 295 -5.89 14.19 -16.69
C PHE A 295 -6.25 15.67 -16.72
N ALA A 296 -7.42 16.06 -16.20
CA ALA A 296 -7.80 17.47 -16.10
C ALA A 296 -6.87 18.27 -15.17
N ILE A 297 -6.48 17.70 -14.03
CA ILE A 297 -5.52 18.32 -13.11
C ILE A 297 -4.14 18.47 -13.78
N TYR A 298 -3.61 17.41 -14.39
CA TYR A 298 -2.30 17.45 -15.05
C TYR A 298 -2.29 18.34 -16.30
N THR A 299 -3.39 18.38 -17.06
CA THR A 299 -3.54 19.33 -18.17
C THR A 299 -3.54 20.76 -17.65
N SER A 300 -4.27 21.03 -16.56
CA SER A 300 -4.25 22.36 -15.92
C SER A 300 -2.85 22.73 -15.44
N MET A 301 -2.11 21.79 -14.83
CA MET A 301 -0.72 21.99 -14.42
C MET A 301 0.23 22.22 -15.60
N LEU A 302 0.00 21.54 -16.73
CA LEU A 302 0.77 21.77 -17.94
C LEU A 302 0.52 23.18 -18.49
N MET A 303 -0.73 23.64 -18.49
CA MET A 303 -1.07 25.01 -18.88
C MET A 303 -0.48 26.05 -17.92
N ILE A 304 -0.44 25.78 -16.62
CA ILE A 304 0.24 26.63 -15.63
C ILE A 304 1.72 26.77 -16.00
N ASN A 305 2.39 25.65 -16.31
CA ASN A 305 3.81 25.63 -16.67
C ASN A 305 4.11 26.41 -17.95
N GLU A 306 3.34 26.19 -19.02
CA GLU A 306 3.51 26.90 -20.31
C GLU A 306 3.29 28.43 -20.17
N ASN A 307 2.34 28.86 -19.32
CA ASN A 307 2.08 30.28 -19.10
C ASN A 307 3.03 30.94 -18.09
N ALA A 308 3.87 30.17 -17.38
CA ALA A 308 4.80 30.71 -16.38
C ALA A 308 6.05 31.34 -17.00
N VAL A 309 6.40 31.01 -18.25
CA VAL A 309 7.67 31.39 -18.88
C VAL A 309 7.59 32.61 -19.80
N VAL A 310 6.38 33.13 -20.04
CA VAL A 310 6.20 34.33 -20.87
C VAL A 310 5.93 35.56 -20.00
N PRO A 311 6.88 36.50 -19.81
CA PRO A 311 6.69 37.71 -19.03
C PRO A 311 5.85 38.74 -19.80
N LYS A 312 4.56 38.42 -20.03
CA LYS A 312 3.55 39.34 -20.56
C LYS A 312 2.39 39.41 -19.56
N SER A 313 1.80 40.58 -19.37
CA SER A 313 0.71 40.77 -18.38
C SER A 313 -0.48 39.84 -18.62
N THR A 314 -0.76 39.52 -19.88
CA THR A 314 -1.81 38.57 -20.31
C THR A 314 -1.51 37.12 -19.91
N SER A 315 -0.24 36.72 -19.84
CA SER A 315 0.17 35.38 -19.38
C SER A 315 -0.04 35.20 -17.87
N CYS A 316 0.18 36.24 -17.08
CA CYS A 316 -0.08 36.21 -15.63
C CYS A 316 -1.56 35.97 -15.30
N GLN A 317 -2.48 36.55 -16.08
CA GLN A 317 -3.91 36.30 -15.89
C GLN A 317 -4.27 34.84 -16.23
N LYS A 318 -3.76 34.30 -17.34
CA LYS A 318 -3.96 32.89 -17.73
C LYS A 318 -3.41 31.93 -16.68
N PHE A 319 -2.20 32.20 -16.16
CA PHE A 319 -1.60 31.44 -15.06
C PHE A 319 -2.52 31.39 -13.84
N ARG A 320 -3.01 32.55 -13.38
CA ARG A 320 -3.90 32.63 -12.20
C ARG A 320 -5.20 31.86 -12.43
N VAL A 321 -5.78 31.94 -13.62
CA VAL A 321 -7.00 31.20 -13.97
C VAL A 321 -6.75 29.70 -13.90
N TRP A 322 -5.72 29.19 -14.58
CA TRP A 322 -5.42 27.75 -14.57
C TRP A 322 -5.02 27.24 -13.19
N PHE A 323 -4.30 28.03 -12.39
CA PHE A 323 -3.99 27.70 -11.00
C PHE A 323 -5.26 27.56 -10.15
N ARG A 324 -6.21 28.50 -10.27
CA ARG A 324 -7.51 28.41 -9.60
C ARG A 324 -8.34 27.23 -10.10
N VAL A 325 -8.29 26.91 -11.39
CA VAL A 325 -8.97 25.73 -11.96
C VAL A 325 -8.37 24.45 -11.37
N ALA A 326 -7.05 24.29 -11.38
CA ALA A 326 -6.39 23.11 -10.82
C ALA A 326 -6.68 22.95 -9.31
N GLY A 327 -6.52 24.04 -8.54
CA GLY A 327 -6.83 24.04 -7.10
C GLY A 327 -8.32 23.78 -6.82
N GLY A 328 -9.21 24.35 -7.64
CA GLY A 328 -10.65 24.13 -7.56
C GLY A 328 -11.04 22.69 -7.87
N LEU A 329 -10.45 22.06 -8.90
CA LEU A 329 -10.67 20.65 -9.21
C LEU A 329 -10.23 19.74 -8.05
N ILE A 330 -9.05 19.99 -7.48
CA ILE A 330 -8.55 19.25 -6.31
C ILE A 330 -9.50 19.44 -5.12
N LEU A 331 -9.82 20.69 -4.77
CA LEU A 331 -10.67 20.99 -3.61
C LEU A 331 -12.08 20.39 -3.77
N VAL A 332 -12.72 20.60 -4.92
CA VAL A 332 -14.10 20.17 -5.16
C VAL A 332 -14.17 18.65 -5.28
N PHE A 333 -13.37 18.02 -6.14
CA PHE A 333 -13.51 16.59 -6.39
C PHE A 333 -12.81 15.72 -5.35
N LEU A 334 -11.57 16.08 -4.95
CA LEU A 334 -10.83 15.31 -3.95
C LEU A 334 -11.19 15.75 -2.53
N GLY A 335 -11.27 17.05 -2.25
CA GLY A 335 -11.51 17.56 -0.89
C GLY A 335 -12.96 17.54 -0.41
N VAL A 336 -13.94 17.64 -1.33
CA VAL A 336 -15.37 17.76 -0.97
C VAL A 336 -16.17 16.57 -1.49
N LEU A 337 -16.37 16.46 -2.81
CA LEU A 337 -17.29 15.49 -3.41
C LEU A 337 -16.92 14.04 -3.13
N SER A 338 -15.63 13.72 -2.98
CA SER A 338 -15.21 12.36 -2.60
C SER A 338 -15.66 11.98 -1.19
N PHE A 339 -15.80 12.96 -0.29
CA PHE A 339 -16.22 12.79 1.10
C PHE A 339 -17.71 13.02 1.33
N ILE A 340 -18.43 13.65 0.38
CA ILE A 340 -19.88 13.83 0.49
C ILE A 340 -20.59 12.48 0.40
N ARG A 341 -21.12 12.06 1.54
CA ARG A 341 -21.82 10.77 1.71
C ARG A 341 -23.25 10.81 1.18
N HIS A 342 -23.87 12.00 1.14
CA HIS A 342 -25.28 12.18 0.78
C HIS A 342 -25.59 12.02 -0.72
N ILE A 343 -24.58 11.93 -1.59
CA ILE A 343 -24.75 11.74 -3.03
C ILE A 343 -24.01 10.46 -3.46
N PRO A 344 -24.57 9.26 -3.19
CA PRO A 344 -23.88 7.98 -3.40
C PRO A 344 -23.44 7.74 -4.85
N ALA A 345 -24.15 8.30 -5.82
CA ALA A 345 -23.80 8.17 -7.23
C ALA A 345 -22.47 8.87 -7.56
N VAL A 346 -22.26 10.09 -7.05
CA VAL A 346 -21.07 10.89 -7.32
C VAL A 346 -19.89 10.37 -6.51
N SER A 347 -20.07 10.18 -5.20
CA SER A 347 -19.01 9.66 -4.34
C SER A 347 -18.63 8.23 -4.71
N GLY A 348 -19.62 7.37 -5.03
CA GLY A 348 -19.37 6.01 -5.51
C GLY A 348 -18.65 5.94 -6.86
N TRP A 349 -18.93 6.88 -7.77
CA TRP A 349 -18.19 7.00 -9.03
C TRP A 349 -16.75 7.47 -8.79
N LEU A 350 -16.54 8.49 -7.95
CA LEU A 350 -15.20 8.95 -7.58
C LEU A 350 -14.39 7.88 -6.85
N LEU A 351 -15.00 7.15 -5.92
CA LEU A 351 -14.39 6.04 -5.18
C LEU A 351 -14.12 4.80 -6.05
N ALA A 352 -14.61 4.74 -7.28
CA ALA A 352 -14.12 3.72 -8.21
C ALA A 352 -12.66 3.98 -8.61
N SER A 353 -12.19 5.24 -8.56
CA SER A 353 -10.79 5.61 -8.77
C SER A 353 -9.89 4.97 -7.70
N PRO A 354 -8.84 4.22 -8.09
CA PRO A 354 -7.85 3.73 -7.14
C PRO A 354 -7.16 4.87 -6.40
N LEU A 355 -6.77 5.95 -7.08
CA LEU A 355 -6.05 7.07 -6.46
C LEU A 355 -6.89 7.78 -5.38
N VAL A 356 -8.18 8.00 -5.64
CA VAL A 356 -9.08 8.61 -4.65
C VAL A 356 -9.20 7.73 -3.41
N ARG A 357 -9.33 6.41 -3.60
CA ARG A 357 -9.39 5.46 -2.48
C ARG A 357 -8.10 5.42 -1.66
N HIS A 358 -6.93 5.50 -2.29
CA HIS A 358 -5.67 5.58 -1.56
C HIS A 358 -5.56 6.89 -0.77
N ILE A 359 -6.06 8.02 -1.31
CA ILE A 359 -6.15 9.28 -0.57
C ILE A 359 -7.06 9.13 0.66
N HIS A 360 -8.21 8.46 0.53
CA HIS A 360 -9.11 8.20 1.66
C HIS A 360 -8.46 7.31 2.73
N MET A 361 -7.80 6.23 2.29
CA MET A 361 -7.07 5.31 3.17
C MET A 361 -5.92 6.03 3.90
N PHE A 362 -5.18 6.88 3.18
CA PHE A 362 -4.14 7.75 3.73
C PHE A 362 -4.69 8.71 4.78
N LEU A 363 -5.82 9.35 4.50
CA LEU A 363 -6.49 10.28 5.41
C LEU A 363 -7.25 9.59 6.54
N MET A 364 -7.14 8.26 6.67
CA MET A 364 -7.82 7.47 7.70
C MET A 364 -9.35 7.73 7.73
N SER A 365 -9.94 7.92 6.55
CA SER A 365 -11.37 8.21 6.41
C SER A 365 -12.11 6.99 5.86
N PRO A 366 -12.57 6.07 6.73
CA PRO A 366 -13.30 4.89 6.28
C PRO A 366 -14.62 5.29 5.64
N HIS A 367 -15.06 4.53 4.64
CA HIS A 367 -16.35 4.72 4.01
C HIS A 367 -17.47 4.29 4.96
N VAL A 368 -18.31 5.23 5.38
CA VAL A 368 -19.44 4.97 6.28
C VAL A 368 -20.75 4.96 5.49
N ALA A 369 -21.36 3.80 5.31
CA ALA A 369 -22.62 3.66 4.58
C ALA A 369 -23.42 2.41 4.99
N HIS A 370 -24.74 2.45 4.86
CA HIS A 370 -25.61 1.30 5.11
C HIS A 370 -25.38 0.16 4.10
N GLU A 371 -25.05 0.50 2.86
CA GLU A 371 -24.73 -0.45 1.79
C GLU A 371 -23.23 -0.44 1.51
N PRO A 372 -22.64 -1.59 1.16
CA PRO A 372 -21.22 -1.66 0.86
C PRO A 372 -20.90 -0.91 -0.44
N PRO A 373 -19.74 -0.23 -0.51
CA PRO A 373 -19.28 0.37 -1.74
C PRO A 373 -18.95 -0.71 -2.77
N LYS A 374 -18.88 -0.31 -4.04
CA LYS A 374 -18.51 -1.18 -5.17
C LYS A 374 -17.13 -1.84 -5.02
N TYR A 375 -16.29 -1.27 -4.16
CA TYR A 375 -14.95 -1.74 -3.92
C TYR A 375 -14.67 -1.83 -2.43
N LEU A 376 -14.21 -2.99 -1.99
CA LEU A 376 -13.84 -3.25 -0.61
C LEU A 376 -12.34 -3.50 -0.53
N TYR A 377 -11.69 -2.96 0.50
CA TYR A 377 -10.29 -3.25 0.76
C TYR A 377 -10.18 -4.48 1.65
N LEU A 378 -9.55 -5.53 1.14
CA LEU A 378 -9.27 -6.72 1.93
C LEU A 378 -7.77 -6.84 2.18
N ALA A 379 -7.44 -7.28 3.38
CA ALA A 379 -6.10 -7.61 3.83
C ALA A 379 -6.14 -8.92 4.64
N ASP A 380 -5.01 -9.27 5.26
CA ASP A 380 -4.87 -10.46 6.09
C ASP A 380 -5.89 -10.52 7.23
N GLY A 381 -6.41 -11.71 7.49
CA GLY A 381 -7.31 -12.03 8.59
C GLY A 381 -6.62 -12.21 9.94
N GLY A 382 -5.31 -12.50 9.95
CA GLY A 382 -4.56 -12.87 11.16
C GLY A 382 -4.70 -11.90 12.33
N PRO A 383 -4.66 -10.56 12.14
CA PRO A 383 -4.87 -9.62 13.25
C PRO A 383 -6.24 -9.69 13.93
N MET A 384 -7.23 -10.33 13.30
CA MET A 384 -8.58 -10.53 13.83
C MET A 384 -8.77 -11.97 14.32
N GLU A 385 -8.42 -12.96 13.50
CA GLU A 385 -8.51 -14.39 13.81
C GLU A 385 -7.68 -15.19 12.79
N ASP A 386 -6.62 -15.86 13.25
CA ASP A 386 -5.63 -16.49 12.37
C ASP A 386 -5.91 -17.99 12.07
N LEU A 387 -6.66 -18.68 12.95
CA LEU A 387 -6.88 -20.13 12.83
C LEU A 387 -8.04 -20.53 11.90
N GLY A 388 -8.92 -19.60 11.53
CA GLY A 388 -10.20 -19.92 10.89
C GLY A 388 -11.19 -20.67 11.81
N LEU A 389 -10.85 -20.84 13.09
CA LEU A 389 -11.54 -21.69 14.05
C LEU A 389 -12.94 -21.15 14.35
N VAL A 390 -13.05 -19.84 14.57
CA VAL A 390 -14.33 -19.19 14.92
C VAL A 390 -15.35 -19.36 13.80
N GLN A 391 -14.92 -19.40 12.54
CA GLN A 391 -15.81 -19.65 11.41
C GLN A 391 -16.41 -21.06 11.43
N LEU A 392 -15.63 -22.07 11.82
CA LEU A 392 -16.13 -23.45 11.96
C LEU A 392 -17.06 -23.58 13.18
N LEU A 393 -16.75 -22.88 14.27
CA LEU A 393 -17.60 -22.83 15.47
C LEU A 393 -18.97 -22.19 15.19
N ARG A 394 -19.02 -21.09 14.44
CA ARG A 394 -20.31 -20.50 13.99
C ARG A 394 -21.17 -21.49 13.19
N ARG A 395 -20.53 -22.42 12.48
CA ARG A 395 -21.17 -23.50 11.71
C ARG A 395 -21.44 -24.74 12.55
N ARG A 396 -21.16 -24.71 13.85
CA ARG A 396 -21.35 -25.81 14.81
C ARG A 396 -20.77 -27.14 14.34
N GLN A 397 -19.55 -27.11 13.79
CA GLN A 397 -18.90 -28.31 13.29
C GLN A 397 -18.60 -29.29 14.43
N ARG A 398 -18.89 -30.57 14.21
CA ARG A 398 -18.69 -31.61 15.23
C ARG A 398 -17.21 -31.93 15.43
N TRP A 399 -16.43 -31.97 14.36
CA TRP A 399 -15.02 -32.35 14.38
C TRP A 399 -14.20 -31.23 13.76
N ILE A 400 -13.22 -30.73 14.51
CA ILE A 400 -12.34 -29.66 14.04
C ILE A 400 -10.90 -30.09 14.28
N LEU A 401 -10.09 -30.13 13.22
CA LEU A 401 -8.65 -30.25 13.29
C LEU A 401 -8.06 -28.85 13.08
N SER A 402 -7.48 -28.29 14.13
CA SER A 402 -6.79 -27.00 14.09
C SER A 402 -5.29 -27.26 14.00
N VAL A 403 -4.64 -26.79 12.94
CA VAL A 403 -3.18 -26.85 12.80
C VAL A 403 -2.65 -25.43 12.88
N ASP A 404 -1.94 -25.14 13.96
CA ASP A 404 -1.40 -23.83 14.26
C ASP A 404 0.07 -23.74 13.82
N CYS A 405 0.28 -22.85 12.85
CA CYS A 405 1.56 -22.52 12.24
C CYS A 405 1.96 -21.04 12.49
N GLY A 406 1.30 -20.34 13.42
CA GLY A 406 1.60 -18.95 13.76
C GLY A 406 3.00 -18.77 14.36
N ASP A 407 3.54 -17.55 14.36
CA ASP A 407 4.82 -17.27 15.03
C ASP A 407 4.60 -17.06 16.54
N ASP A 408 4.87 -18.10 17.32
CA ASP A 408 4.74 -18.10 18.78
C ASP A 408 5.92 -18.90 19.37
N PRO A 409 7.11 -18.27 19.48
CA PRO A 409 8.34 -18.94 19.90
C PRO A 409 8.30 -19.38 21.36
N GLU A 410 7.46 -18.75 22.18
CA GLU A 410 7.28 -19.09 23.59
C GLU A 410 6.16 -20.12 23.82
N CYS A 411 5.50 -20.60 22.75
CA CYS A 411 4.40 -21.55 22.80
C CYS A 411 3.29 -21.12 23.76
N ARG A 412 2.92 -19.84 23.77
CA ARG A 412 1.84 -19.31 24.63
C ARG A 412 0.44 -19.66 24.12
N LEU A 413 0.31 -20.27 22.94
CA LEU A 413 -0.94 -20.60 22.25
C LEU A 413 -1.78 -19.35 21.95
N LEU A 414 -1.12 -18.28 21.50
CA LEU A 414 -1.75 -16.96 21.33
C LEU A 414 -2.99 -17.03 20.43
N ASP A 415 -2.85 -17.61 19.24
CA ASP A 415 -3.93 -17.64 18.24
C ASP A 415 -5.12 -18.50 18.71
N LEU A 416 -4.83 -19.63 19.38
CA LEU A 416 -5.89 -20.46 19.97
C LEU A 416 -6.63 -19.69 21.05
N ARG A 417 -5.92 -19.04 21.97
CA ARG A 417 -6.53 -18.27 23.07
C ARG A 417 -7.41 -17.14 22.55
N GLU A 418 -6.92 -16.40 21.55
CA GLU A 418 -7.68 -15.33 20.91
C GLU A 418 -8.94 -15.88 20.23
N ALA A 419 -8.85 -17.00 19.50
CA ALA A 419 -10.01 -17.64 18.87
C ALA A 419 -11.05 -18.13 19.90
N LEU A 420 -10.61 -18.77 21.00
CA LEU A 420 -11.51 -19.22 22.08
C LEU A 420 -12.17 -18.04 22.79
N ALA A 421 -11.43 -16.96 23.05
CA ALA A 421 -11.97 -15.74 23.65
C ALA A 421 -13.00 -15.07 22.74
N LEU A 422 -12.71 -14.98 21.44
CA LEU A 422 -13.63 -14.41 20.45
C LEU A 422 -14.93 -15.23 20.34
N ALA A 423 -14.82 -16.56 20.30
CA ALA A 423 -16.00 -17.44 20.26
C ALA A 423 -16.89 -17.33 21.52
N ARG A 424 -16.27 -17.14 22.71
CA ARG A 424 -16.99 -16.89 23.96
C ARG A 424 -17.65 -15.51 23.99
N ALA A 425 -16.95 -14.48 23.52
CA ALA A 425 -17.47 -13.12 23.44
C ALA A 425 -18.71 -13.02 22.51
N GLU A 426 -18.72 -13.82 21.44
CA GLU A 426 -19.87 -13.95 20.53
C GLU A 426 -20.98 -14.87 21.07
N GLY A 427 -20.80 -15.52 22.23
CA GLY A 427 -21.78 -16.43 22.81
C GLY A 427 -22.00 -17.70 21.98
N LEU A 428 -21.01 -18.15 21.22
CA LEU A 428 -21.17 -19.29 20.30
C LEU A 428 -21.14 -20.64 21.04
N CYS A 429 -20.24 -20.78 22.01
CA CYS A 429 -19.97 -22.03 22.71
C CYS A 429 -19.17 -21.81 24.00
N SER A 430 -19.18 -22.83 24.86
CA SER A 430 -18.21 -23.00 25.93
C SER A 430 -17.23 -24.13 25.57
N PHE A 431 -16.05 -24.09 26.20
CA PHE A 431 -14.96 -25.03 25.96
C PHE A 431 -14.58 -25.70 27.27
N TYR A 432 -14.25 -26.98 27.21
CA TYR A 432 -13.90 -27.80 28.37
C TYR A 432 -12.83 -28.83 27.99
N ASP A 433 -12.11 -29.37 28.97
CA ASP A 433 -11.19 -30.49 28.76
C ASP A 433 -11.99 -31.75 28.44
N TRP A 434 -11.69 -32.38 27.30
CA TRP A 434 -12.40 -33.58 26.86
C TRP A 434 -12.31 -34.72 27.87
N ALA A 435 -11.17 -34.86 28.55
CA ALA A 435 -10.96 -35.92 29.54
C ALA A 435 -11.73 -35.69 30.84
N ASP A 436 -11.79 -34.44 31.32
CA ASP A 436 -12.53 -34.05 32.50
C ASP A 436 -13.14 -32.63 32.35
N PRO A 437 -14.45 -32.52 32.07
CA PRO A 437 -15.12 -31.25 31.86
C PRO A 437 -15.11 -30.28 33.06
N ARG A 438 -14.73 -30.75 34.25
CA ARG A 438 -14.72 -29.94 35.48
C ARG A 438 -13.44 -29.13 35.64
N ARG A 439 -12.41 -29.42 34.85
CA ARG A 439 -11.11 -28.77 34.95
C ARG A 439 -11.15 -27.36 34.38
N ASP A 440 -10.41 -26.47 35.02
CA ASP A 440 -10.23 -25.12 34.51
C ASP A 440 -9.43 -25.16 33.19
N LEU A 441 -9.96 -24.51 32.16
CA LEU A 441 -9.37 -24.55 30.83
C LEU A 441 -7.98 -23.89 30.79
N GLU A 442 -7.73 -22.85 31.59
CA GLU A 442 -6.43 -22.20 31.62
C GLU A 442 -5.34 -23.17 32.10
N VAL A 443 -5.65 -23.95 33.13
CA VAL A 443 -4.73 -24.98 33.66
C VAL A 443 -4.42 -26.02 32.58
N VAL A 444 -5.43 -26.49 31.85
CA VAL A 444 -5.28 -27.47 30.76
C VAL A 444 -4.40 -26.91 29.65
N LEU A 445 -4.59 -25.65 29.25
CA LEU A 445 -3.74 -24.99 28.25
C LEU A 445 -2.30 -24.88 28.75
N GLN A 446 -2.07 -24.45 30.00
CA GLN A 446 -0.72 -24.34 30.58
C GLN A 446 0.00 -25.69 30.68
N GLU A 447 -0.73 -26.75 31.01
CA GLU A 447 -0.18 -28.11 31.01
C GLU A 447 0.19 -28.56 29.61
N TYR A 448 -0.65 -28.30 28.60
CA TYR A 448 -0.34 -28.66 27.21
C TYR A 448 0.95 -28.00 26.72
N ILE A 449 1.15 -26.71 27.05
CA ILE A 449 2.37 -25.95 26.74
C ILE A 449 3.62 -26.65 27.30
N ARG A 450 3.54 -27.18 28.52
CA ARG A 450 4.65 -27.88 29.21
C ARG A 450 4.78 -29.35 28.80
N SER A 451 3.68 -29.96 28.36
CA SER A 451 3.63 -31.36 27.94
C SER A 451 4.34 -31.58 26.60
N ARG A 452 4.67 -32.83 26.26
CA ARG A 452 5.12 -33.23 24.92
C ARG A 452 4.00 -33.87 24.09
N GLU A 453 2.74 -33.66 24.48
CA GLU A 453 1.60 -34.23 23.77
C GLU A 453 1.53 -33.68 22.33
N PRO A 454 1.25 -34.53 21.33
CA PRO A 454 1.25 -34.13 19.93
C PRO A 454 0.06 -33.20 19.59
N PHE A 455 -1.03 -33.29 20.35
CA PHE A 455 -2.21 -32.45 20.18
C PHE A 455 -2.92 -32.20 21.51
N LEU A 456 -3.69 -31.12 21.54
CA LEU A 456 -4.62 -30.79 22.59
C LEU A 456 -6.04 -31.18 22.15
N HIS A 457 -6.78 -31.88 22.99
CA HIS A 457 -8.17 -32.27 22.72
C HIS A 457 -9.13 -31.47 23.61
N LEU A 458 -9.92 -30.60 22.98
CA LEU A 458 -10.92 -29.80 23.67
C LEU A 458 -12.33 -30.22 23.27
N GLY A 459 -13.21 -30.30 24.26
CA GLY A 459 -14.64 -30.36 24.04
C GLY A 459 -15.24 -28.99 23.81
N VAL A 460 -16.25 -28.93 22.93
CA VAL A 460 -17.02 -27.73 22.60
C VAL A 460 -18.48 -28.00 22.92
N LEU A 461 -19.08 -27.22 23.82
CA LEU A 461 -20.52 -27.23 24.04
C LEU A 461 -21.13 -26.01 23.34
N TYR A 462 -21.87 -26.24 22.26
CA TYR A 462 -22.48 -25.16 21.50
C TYR A 462 -23.68 -24.57 22.23
N ALA A 463 -23.79 -23.24 22.21
CA ALA A 463 -24.97 -22.54 22.72
C ALA A 463 -26.22 -23.02 21.95
N ARG A 464 -27.32 -23.28 22.66
CA ARG A 464 -28.61 -23.63 22.04
C ARG A 464 -29.17 -22.41 21.31
N ARG A 465 -29.75 -22.61 20.11
CA ARG A 465 -30.45 -21.51 19.40
C ARG A 465 -31.88 -21.33 19.92
N ASP A 466 -32.53 -22.44 20.22
CA ASP A 466 -33.90 -22.52 20.73
C ASP A 466 -33.92 -23.43 21.97
N GLU A 467 -34.87 -23.22 22.88
CA GLU A 467 -34.96 -24.00 24.13
C GLU A 467 -35.13 -25.51 23.88
N ASP A 468 -35.85 -25.85 22.80
CA ASP A 468 -36.16 -27.22 22.38
C ASP A 468 -35.03 -27.88 21.57
N GLU A 469 -33.97 -27.16 21.20
CA GLU A 469 -32.87 -27.74 20.43
C GLU A 469 -32.03 -28.67 21.33
N PRO A 470 -31.75 -29.91 20.89
CA PRO A 470 -30.86 -30.80 21.64
C PRO A 470 -29.47 -30.18 21.75
N GLU A 471 -28.80 -30.45 22.87
CA GLU A 471 -27.42 -30.02 23.07
C GLU A 471 -26.53 -30.58 21.97
N ARG A 472 -25.74 -29.68 21.36
CA ARG A 472 -24.74 -30.06 20.37
C ARG A 472 -23.36 -29.95 20.98
N VAL A 473 -22.63 -31.04 20.87
CA VAL A 473 -21.23 -31.12 21.29
C VAL A 473 -20.35 -31.26 20.05
N GLY A 474 -19.21 -30.57 20.08
CA GLY A 474 -18.13 -30.71 19.12
C GLY A 474 -16.80 -30.97 19.81
N GLU A 475 -15.79 -31.24 19.00
CA GLU A 475 -14.45 -31.62 19.43
C GLU A 475 -13.42 -30.87 18.59
N ILE A 476 -12.40 -30.33 19.25
CA ILE A 476 -11.25 -29.67 18.62
C ILE A 476 -9.99 -30.48 18.94
N PHE A 477 -9.30 -30.90 17.89
CA PHE A 477 -7.95 -31.44 17.94
C PHE A 477 -7.01 -30.33 17.49
N HIS A 478 -6.32 -29.71 18.43
CA HIS A 478 -5.39 -28.62 18.15
C HIS A 478 -3.95 -29.13 18.15
N ILE A 479 -3.28 -28.94 17.02
CA ILE A 479 -1.89 -29.30 16.80
C ILE A 479 -1.10 -28.01 16.67
N ARG A 480 -0.03 -27.90 17.45
CA ARG A 480 0.94 -26.81 17.35
C ARG A 480 2.24 -27.34 16.73
N MET A 481 2.77 -26.63 15.74
CA MET A 481 4.12 -26.91 15.22
C MET A 481 5.16 -26.54 16.27
N ARG A 482 5.92 -27.53 16.74
CA ARG A 482 7.03 -27.33 17.68
C ARG A 482 8.35 -27.42 16.93
N LEU A 483 9.33 -26.59 17.29
CA LEU A 483 10.69 -26.77 16.81
C LEU A 483 11.18 -28.15 17.29
N LEU A 484 11.76 -28.94 16.38
CA LEU A 484 12.42 -30.19 16.73
C LEU A 484 13.63 -29.82 17.61
N GLU A 485 13.56 -30.16 18.90
CA GLU A 485 14.71 -30.09 19.83
C GLU A 485 15.81 -31.10 19.44
#